data_AF-F3ZND4-F1
#
_entry.id   AF-F3ZND4-F1
#
_cell.length_a   1.000
_cell.length_b   1.000
_cell.length_c   1.000
_cell.angle_alpha   90.00
_cell.angle_beta   90.00
_cell.angle_gamma   90.00
#
_symmetry.space_group_name_H-M   'P 1'
#
loop_
_entity.id
_entity.type
_entity.pdbx_description
1 polymer ?
#
loop_
_entity_poly.entity_id
_entity_poly.type
_entity_poly.pdbx_seq_one_letter_code
_entity_poly.pdbx_strand_id
1 'polypeptide(L)'
;MTHTRNLSKAAFRDLKHFIQSDNFTTDNVVKHAKELKKLRAEYKPQVKDFESLQEFDFISLFGLQLCRQKIEEMKNSTSSPTPEFKNLMKEIYLIEESLLNIMDFERLSNLLDQRIHDLS
;
A
#
# COMPACT_ATOMS: atom_id res chain seq x y z
N MET A 1 -5.57 9.28 -17.93
CA MET A 1 -4.42 8.79 -17.12
C MET A 1 -4.21 9.58 -15.84
N THR A 2 -4.32 10.92 -15.83
CA THR A 2 -4.10 11.76 -14.64
C THR A 2 -5.07 11.53 -13.48
N HIS A 3 -6.36 11.33 -13.75
CA HIS A 3 -7.36 11.10 -12.68
C HIS A 3 -7.08 9.83 -11.88
N THR A 4 -6.76 8.74 -12.58
CA THR A 4 -6.51 7.42 -12.00
C THR A 4 -5.21 7.38 -11.20
N ARG A 5 -4.16 8.06 -11.70
CA ARG A 5 -2.90 8.25 -11.00
C ARG A 5 -3.09 9.01 -9.68
N ASN A 6 -3.94 10.04 -9.68
CA ASN A 6 -4.26 10.83 -8.49
C ASN A 6 -5.02 10.02 -7.44
N LEU A 7 -5.93 9.14 -7.86
CA LEU A 7 -6.67 8.23 -6.96
C LEU A 7 -5.74 7.26 -6.24
N SER A 8 -4.82 6.61 -6.97
CA SER A 8 -3.80 5.75 -6.36
C SER A 8 -2.95 6.55 -5.36
N LYS A 9 -2.41 7.70 -5.77
CA LYS A 9 -1.57 8.54 -4.90
C LYS A 9 -2.28 8.96 -3.61
N ALA A 10 -3.56 9.32 -3.69
CA ALA A 10 -4.35 9.70 -2.51
C ALA A 10 -4.58 8.51 -1.56
N ALA A 11 -5.05 7.38 -2.09
CA ALA A 11 -5.36 6.20 -1.28
C ALA A 11 -4.11 5.65 -0.55
N PHE A 12 -2.96 5.67 -1.20
CA PHE A 12 -1.72 5.23 -0.59
C PHE A 12 -1.15 6.22 0.42
N ARG A 13 -1.33 7.53 0.20
CA ARG A 13 -0.99 8.56 1.19
C ARG A 13 -1.83 8.39 2.46
N ASP A 14 -3.14 8.14 2.32
CA ASP A 14 -4.04 7.90 3.45
C ASP A 14 -3.66 6.61 4.20
N LEU A 15 -3.39 5.52 3.46
CA LEU A 15 -2.91 4.26 4.06
C LEU A 15 -1.60 4.46 4.84
N LYS A 16 -0.66 5.22 4.30
CA LYS A 16 0.60 5.57 4.99
C LYS A 16 0.32 6.33 6.28
N HIS A 17 -0.52 7.37 6.24
CA HIS A 17 -0.86 8.13 7.45
C HIS A 17 -1.52 7.25 8.51
N PHE A 18 -2.40 6.34 8.11
CA PHE A 18 -3.00 5.36 9.00
C PHE A 18 -1.94 4.47 9.68
N ILE A 19 -1.00 3.89 8.92
CA ILE A 19 0.08 3.04 9.45
C ILE A 19 0.97 3.80 10.44
N GLN A 20 1.27 5.07 10.13
CA GLN A 20 2.12 5.93 10.96
C GLN A 20 1.40 6.45 12.20
N SER A 21 0.06 6.51 12.19
CA SER A 21 -0.72 7.04 13.30
C SER A 21 -0.81 6.11 14.50
N ASP A 22 -0.46 4.82 14.33
CA ASP A 22 -0.67 3.76 15.32
C ASP A 22 -2.12 3.62 15.84
N ASN A 23 -3.09 4.28 15.18
CA ASN A 23 -4.48 4.34 15.59
C ASN A 23 -5.32 3.25 14.89
N PHE A 24 -5.07 1.99 15.27
CA PHE A 24 -5.70 0.79 14.68
C PHE A 24 -7.06 0.44 15.28
N THR A 25 -7.90 1.43 15.57
CA THR A 25 -9.30 1.17 15.99
C THR A 25 -10.08 0.44 14.90
N THR A 26 -11.09 -0.35 15.29
CA THR A 26 -11.94 -1.09 14.34
C THR A 26 -12.53 -0.17 13.27
N ASP A 27 -12.98 1.03 13.66
CA ASP A 27 -13.55 2.01 12.73
C ASP A 27 -12.53 2.48 11.69
N ASN A 28 -11.30 2.77 12.12
CA ASN A 28 -10.22 3.15 11.20
C ASN A 28 -9.84 2.00 10.27
N VAL A 29 -9.73 0.78 10.79
CA VAL A 29 -9.45 -0.42 9.99
C VAL A 29 -10.53 -0.64 8.92
N VAL A 30 -11.81 -0.55 9.30
CA VAL A 30 -12.94 -0.70 8.39
C VAL A 30 -12.95 0.39 7.32
N LYS A 31 -12.68 1.64 7.70
CA LYS A 31 -12.60 2.77 6.78
C LYS A 31 -11.54 2.51 5.70
N HIS A 32 -10.30 2.24 6.09
CA HIS A 32 -9.21 2.05 5.15
C HIS A 32 -9.38 0.78 4.31
N ALA A 33 -9.96 -0.30 4.87
CA ALA A 33 -10.29 -1.49 4.11
C ALA A 33 -11.32 -1.20 3.00
N LYS A 34 -12.34 -0.37 3.28
CA LYS A 34 -13.32 0.05 2.26
C LYS A 34 -12.69 0.91 1.17
N GLU A 35 -11.79 1.82 1.54
CA GLU A 35 -11.08 2.68 0.58
C GLU A 35 -10.17 1.88 -0.35
N LEU A 36 -9.39 0.93 0.18
CA LEU A 36 -8.56 0.03 -0.62
C LEU A 36 -9.40 -0.88 -1.52
N LYS A 37 -10.51 -1.41 -1.02
CA LYS A 37 -11.44 -2.21 -1.83
C LYS A 37 -12.05 -1.40 -2.98
N LYS A 38 -12.42 -0.15 -2.72
CA LYS A 38 -12.96 0.77 -3.73
C LYS A 38 -11.89 1.07 -4.79
N LEU A 39 -10.67 1.40 -4.35
CA LEU A 39 -9.53 1.58 -5.24
C LEU A 39 -9.37 0.36 -6.14
N ARG A 40 -9.25 -0.85 -5.58
CA ARG A 40 -9.09 -2.09 -6.36
C ARG A 40 -10.21 -2.33 -7.37
N ALA A 41 -11.46 -2.03 -7.01
CA ALA A 41 -12.61 -2.23 -7.87
C ALA A 41 -12.66 -1.24 -9.04
N GLU A 42 -12.28 0.01 -8.79
CA GLU A 42 -12.27 1.09 -9.80
C GLU A 42 -10.99 1.08 -10.64
N TYR A 43 -9.87 0.70 -10.03
CA TYR A 43 -8.55 0.74 -10.63
C TYR A 43 -7.51 -0.12 -9.88
N LYS A 44 -6.83 -1.02 -10.59
CA LYS A 44 -5.69 -1.74 -10.05
C LYS A 44 -4.42 -0.87 -10.17
N PRO A 45 -3.79 -0.46 -9.06
CA PRO A 45 -2.56 0.34 -9.11
C PRO A 45 -1.44 -0.36 -9.88
N GLN A 46 -0.62 0.41 -10.59
CA GLN A 46 0.51 -0.08 -11.37
C GLN A 46 1.79 0.69 -11.03
N VAL A 47 2.96 0.10 -11.24
CA VAL A 47 4.26 0.75 -10.97
C VAL A 47 4.41 2.09 -11.71
N LYS A 48 3.88 2.18 -12.93
CA LYS A 48 3.91 3.41 -13.75
C LYS A 48 3.16 4.60 -13.14
N ASP A 49 2.28 4.35 -12.17
CA ASP A 49 1.55 5.41 -11.47
C ASP A 49 2.45 6.23 -10.55
N PHE A 50 3.65 5.75 -10.24
CA PHE A 50 4.64 6.41 -9.38
C PHE A 50 5.72 7.11 -10.22
N GLU A 51 6.07 8.33 -9.85
CA GLU A 51 7.05 9.16 -10.57
C GLU A 51 8.48 8.98 -10.08
N SER A 52 8.65 8.58 -8.83
CA SER A 52 9.96 8.39 -8.21
C SER A 52 9.99 7.14 -7.33
N LEU A 53 11.20 6.63 -7.04
CA LEU A 53 11.35 5.61 -5.99
C LEU A 53 10.90 6.12 -4.64
N GLN A 54 10.98 7.42 -4.36
CA GLN A 54 10.50 7.94 -3.10
C GLN A 54 8.98 7.85 -3.00
N GLU A 55 8.25 8.10 -4.10
CA GLU A 55 6.82 7.83 -4.18
C GLU A 55 6.53 6.34 -4.11
N PHE A 56 7.31 5.50 -4.80
CA PHE A 56 7.17 4.05 -4.73
C PHE A 56 7.47 3.54 -3.32
N ASP A 57 8.63 3.80 -2.72
CA ASP A 57 9.06 3.46 -1.35
C ASP A 57 8.09 3.96 -0.28
N PHE A 58 7.61 5.21 -0.35
CA PHE A 58 6.63 5.70 0.63
C PHE A 58 5.26 5.03 0.54
N ILE A 59 4.98 4.38 -0.60
CA ILE A 59 3.75 3.69 -0.95
C ILE A 59 3.99 2.17 -1.08
N SER A 60 5.23 1.72 -0.81
CA SER A 60 5.79 0.51 -1.43
C SER A 60 5.22 -0.76 -0.84
N LEU A 61 5.55 -1.86 -1.50
CA LEU A 61 5.75 -3.15 -0.86
C LEU A 61 6.19 -3.04 0.61
N PHE A 62 7.14 -2.15 0.99
CA PHE A 62 7.53 -1.98 2.40
C PHE A 62 6.44 -1.35 3.27
N GLY A 63 5.69 -0.37 2.77
CA GLY A 63 4.53 0.18 3.47
C GLY A 63 3.41 -0.86 3.65
N LEU A 64 3.12 -1.63 2.60
CA LEU A 64 2.17 -2.76 2.64
C LEU A 64 2.66 -3.87 3.58
N GLN A 65 3.96 -4.18 3.58
CA GLN A 65 4.61 -5.14 4.47
C GLN A 65 4.61 -4.68 5.92
N LEU A 66 4.89 -3.39 6.20
CA LEU A 66 4.77 -2.78 7.53
C LEU A 66 3.33 -2.86 8.03
N CYS A 67 2.36 -2.54 7.17
CA CYS A 67 0.95 -2.64 7.48
C CYS A 67 0.56 -4.08 7.84
N ARG A 68 1.05 -5.04 7.04
CA ARG A 68 0.89 -6.48 7.30
C ARG A 68 1.54 -6.89 8.61
N GLN A 69 2.77 -6.48 8.86
CA GLN A 69 3.51 -6.83 10.07
C GLN A 69 2.78 -6.31 11.32
N LYS A 70 2.34 -5.04 11.32
CA LYS A 70 1.57 -4.48 12.44
C LYS A 70 0.23 -5.20 12.65
N ILE A 71 -0.47 -5.58 11.58
CA ILE A 71 -1.72 -6.35 11.69
C ILE A 71 -1.45 -7.77 12.21
N GLU A 72 -0.36 -8.42 11.79
CA GLU A 72 0.07 -9.73 12.31
C GLU A 72 0.45 -9.65 13.80
N GLU A 73 1.18 -8.62 14.22
CA GLU A 73 1.51 -8.35 15.62
C GLU A 73 0.24 -8.16 16.47
N MET A 74 -0.74 -7.38 15.99
CA MET A 74 -2.02 -7.21 16.68
C MET A 74 -2.85 -8.50 16.73
N LYS A 75 -2.85 -9.29 15.65
CA LYS A 75 -3.49 -10.61 15.62
C LYS A 75 -2.90 -11.54 16.68
N ASN A 76 -1.61 -11.45 16.93
CA ASN A 76 -0.93 -12.27 17.92
C ASN A 76 -1.10 -11.71 19.35
N SER A 77 -1.34 -10.40 19.50
CA SER A 77 -1.59 -9.76 20.80
C SER A 77 -3.06 -9.75 21.23
N THR A 78 -4.01 -10.07 20.34
CA THR A 78 -5.45 -10.16 20.63
C THR A 78 -5.95 -11.59 20.52
N SER A 79 -6.76 -12.03 21.49
CA SER A 79 -7.30 -13.40 21.57
C SER A 79 -8.26 -13.80 20.44
N SER A 80 -8.68 -12.85 19.61
CA SER A 80 -9.48 -13.10 18.41
C SER A 80 -9.37 -11.91 17.44
N PRO A 81 -8.60 -12.01 16.34
CA PRO A 81 -8.57 -10.95 15.33
C PRO A 81 -9.95 -10.82 14.69
N THR A 82 -10.55 -9.63 14.79
CA THR A 82 -11.90 -9.40 14.26
C THR A 82 -11.91 -9.58 12.73
N PRO A 83 -13.06 -9.98 12.12
CA PRO A 83 -13.17 -10.20 10.67
C PRO A 83 -12.67 -9.02 9.80
N GLU A 84 -12.71 -7.81 10.35
CA GLU A 84 -12.31 -6.56 9.72
C GLU A 84 -10.80 -6.50 9.47
N PHE A 85 -9.98 -7.02 10.40
CA PHE A 85 -8.53 -7.14 10.21
C PHE A 85 -8.17 -8.10 9.09
N LYS A 86 -8.89 -9.23 8.99
CA LYS A 86 -8.71 -10.19 7.89
C LYS A 86 -9.06 -9.56 6.55
N ASN A 87 -10.10 -8.73 6.50
CA ASN A 87 -10.48 -8.02 5.29
C ASN A 87 -9.45 -6.97 4.87
N LEU A 88 -8.94 -6.17 5.82
CA LEU A 88 -7.87 -5.21 5.52
C LEU A 88 -6.62 -5.90 4.98
N MET A 89 -6.18 -6.99 5.62
CA MET A 89 -5.06 -7.83 5.16
C MET A 89 -5.26 -8.36 3.75
N LYS A 90 -6.47 -8.83 3.44
CA LYS A 90 -6.80 -9.33 2.10
C LYS A 90 -6.69 -8.22 1.04
N GLU A 91 -7.17 -7.02 1.33
CA GLU A 91 -7.09 -5.91 0.38
C GLU A 91 -5.65 -5.41 0.19
N ILE A 92 -4.84 -5.36 1.26
CA ILE A 92 -3.40 -5.07 1.20
C ILE A 92 -2.69 -6.09 0.29
N TYR A 93 -2.94 -7.39 0.51
CA TYR A 93 -2.34 -8.47 -0.28
C TYR A 93 -2.69 -8.37 -1.76
N LEU A 94 -3.95 -8.11 -2.08
CA LEU A 94 -4.40 -8.02 -3.47
C LEU A 94 -3.84 -6.79 -4.19
N ILE A 95 -3.58 -5.70 -3.46
CA ILE A 95 -2.90 -4.53 -4.00
C ILE A 95 -1.41 -4.82 -4.21
N GLU A 96 -0.75 -5.45 -3.23
CA GLU A 96 0.64 -5.90 -3.34
C GLU A 96 0.83 -6.81 -4.56
N GLU A 97 -0.04 -7.81 -4.70
CA GLU A 97 -0.04 -8.74 -5.84
C GLU A 97 -0.28 -8.01 -7.17
N SER A 98 -1.13 -6.98 -7.21
CA SER A 98 -1.34 -6.18 -8.43
C SER A 98 -0.12 -5.36 -8.82
N LEU A 99 0.66 -4.87 -7.84
CA LEU A 99 1.91 -4.15 -8.06
C LEU A 99 3.01 -5.11 -8.52
N LEU A 100 3.07 -6.33 -7.96
CA LEU A 100 4.05 -7.36 -8.32
C LEU A 100 3.78 -7.98 -9.69
N ASN A 101 2.52 -8.30 -10.01
CA ASN A 101 2.12 -8.87 -11.30
C ASN A 101 2.26 -7.87 -12.46
N ILE A 102 2.38 -6.57 -12.16
CA ILE A 102 2.59 -5.48 -13.12
C ILE A 102 3.91 -4.74 -12.76
N MET A 103 4.89 -5.46 -12.22
CA MET A 103 6.26 -4.95 -12.13
C MET A 103 6.84 -4.91 -13.52
N ASP A 104 6.80 -3.72 -14.11
CA ASP A 104 7.70 -3.33 -15.18
C ASP A 104 9.12 -3.26 -14.59
N PHE A 105 9.85 -4.38 -14.67
CA PHE A 105 11.21 -4.53 -14.14
C PHE A 105 12.15 -3.48 -14.71
N GLU A 106 11.94 -3.05 -15.95
CA GLU A 106 12.72 -2.00 -16.59
C GLU A 106 12.45 -0.65 -15.92
N ARG A 107 11.19 -0.34 -15.64
CA ARG A 107 10.83 0.87 -14.88
C ARG A 107 11.38 0.85 -13.45
N LEU A 108 11.32 -0.30 -12.77
CA LEU A 108 11.88 -0.45 -11.42
C LEU A 108 13.40 -0.28 -11.41
N SER A 109 14.10 -0.87 -12.39
CA SER A 109 15.55 -0.71 -12.56
C SER A 109 15.92 0.75 -12.77
N ASN A 110 15.24 1.44 -13.70
CA ASN A 110 15.48 2.86 -13.97
C ASN A 110 15.28 3.75 -12.73
N LEU A 111 14.27 3.41 -11.92
CA LEU A 111 13.97 4.10 -10.67
C LEU A 111 15.09 3.87 -9.62
N LEU A 112 15.63 2.64 -9.52
CA LEU A 112 16.79 2.29 -8.66
C LEU A 112 18.08 2.96 -9.12
N ASP A 113 18.35 2.98 -10.42
CA ASP A 113 19.54 3.60 -10.99
C ASP A 113 19.56 5.12 -10.73
N GLN A 114 18.41 5.79 -10.86
CA GLN A 114 18.26 7.21 -10.49
C GLN A 114 18.61 7.48 -9.02
N ARG A 115 18.15 6.63 -8.10
CA ARG A 115 18.42 6.77 -6.66
C ARG A 115 19.89 6.59 -6.34
N ILE A 116 20.56 5.63 -6.97
CA ILE A 116 22.00 5.38 -6.78
C ILE A 116 22.79 6.59 -7.29
N HIS A 117 22.40 7.15 -8.44
CA HIS A 117 23.04 8.34 -9.00
C HIS A 117 22.90 9.56 -8.08
N ASP A 118 21.71 9.80 -7.52
CA ASP A 118 21.46 10.91 -6.58
C ASP A 118 22.23 10.79 -5.24
N LEU A 119 22.75 9.60 -4.93
CA LEU A 119 23.56 9.32 -3.73
C LEU A 119 25.09 9.39 -3.98
N SER A 120 25.50 9.53 -5.25
CA SER A 120 26.89 9.58 -5.71
C SER A 120 27.42 11.01 -5.73
#